data_AF-A0A7K0MKD2-F1
#
_entry.id   AF-A0A7K0MKD2-F1
#
_cell.length_a   1.000
_cell.length_b   1.000
_cell.length_c   1.000
_cell.angle_alpha   90.00
_cell.angle_beta   90.00
_cell.angle_gamma   90.00
#
_symmetry.space_group_name_H-M   'P 1'
#
loop_
_entity.id
_entity.type
_entity.pdbx_description
1 polymer ?
#
loop_
_entity_poly.entity_id
_entity_poly.type
_entity_poly.pdbx_seq_one_letter_code
_entity_poly.pdbx_strand_id
1 'polypeptide(L)'
;NNPFRVEYQAVNLDSLTEIDEPVVNPEILFARGVLHKGAFVKVLARGQVGRAVEVHAHGVSKAAQAAIEAAGGSVTIIPLPYKVRPAAKGNQFTNR
;
A
#
# COMPACT_ATOMS: atom_id res chain seq x y z
N ASN A 1 17.08 -7.56 14.91
CA ASN A 1 17.37 -6.51 13.92
C ASN A 1 17.22 -7.12 12.53
N ASN A 2 16.34 -6.59 11.68
CA ASN A 2 16.16 -7.07 10.30
C ASN A 2 16.57 -5.96 9.32
N PRO A 3 17.84 -5.93 8.86
CA PRO A 3 18.36 -4.85 8.03
C PRO A 3 17.76 -4.80 6.61
N PHE A 4 17.11 -5.87 6.18
CA PHE A 4 16.46 -5.95 4.85
C PHE A 4 14.95 -5.72 4.93
N ARG A 5 14.42 -5.33 6.09
CA ARG A 5 13.00 -5.04 6.26
C ARG A 5 12.62 -3.82 5.42
N VAL A 6 11.62 -4.01 4.58
CA VAL A 6 10.91 -2.90 3.94
C VAL A 6 9.91 -2.33 4.93
N GLU A 7 10.06 -1.06 5.26
CA GLU A 7 9.14 -0.39 6.18
C GLU A 7 7.95 0.17 5.42
N TYR A 8 6.76 -0.24 5.85
CA TYR A 8 5.52 0.34 5.39
C TYR A 8 4.88 1.12 6.53
N GLN A 9 4.41 2.31 6.20
CA GLN A 9 3.52 3.06 7.04
C GLN A 9 2.09 2.56 6.82
N ALA A 10 1.42 2.22 7.93
CA ALA A 10 0.06 1.75 7.90
C ALA A 10 -0.90 2.93 7.74
N VAL A 11 -1.83 2.83 6.80
CA VAL A 11 -2.94 3.76 6.62
C VAL A 11 -4.23 2.96 6.74
N ASN A 12 -5.15 3.43 7.59
CA ASN A 12 -6.39 2.74 7.91
C ASN A 12 -7.57 3.38 7.16
N LEU A 13 -8.71 2.69 7.09
CA LEU A 13 -9.89 3.17 6.37
C LEU A 13 -10.52 4.41 7.03
N ASP A 14 -10.45 4.50 8.36
CA ASP A 14 -10.84 5.71 9.11
C ASP A 14 -10.05 6.95 8.66
N SER A 15 -8.73 6.84 8.50
CA SER A 15 -7.90 7.92 7.96
C SER A 15 -8.31 8.32 6.54
N LEU A 16 -8.74 7.37 5.71
CA LEU A 16 -9.24 7.65 4.36
C LEU A 16 -10.59 8.38 4.37
N THR A 17 -11.42 8.17 5.40
CA THR A 17 -12.66 8.92 5.58
C THR A 17 -12.41 10.36 6.05
N GLU A 18 -11.41 10.58 6.92
CA GLU A 18 -11.07 11.92 7.42
C GLU A 18 -10.47 12.85 6.35
N ILE A 19 -9.68 12.30 5.42
CA ILE A 19 -9.04 13.10 4.36
C ILE A 19 -10.07 13.66 3.36
N ASP A 20 -11.21 12.98 3.24
CA ASP A 20 -12.32 13.33 2.36
C ASP A 20 -11.97 13.57 0.87
N GLU A 21 -10.86 13.04 0.36
CA GLU A 21 -10.49 13.14 -1.07
C GLU A 21 -11.02 11.95 -1.89
N PRO A 22 -11.45 12.16 -3.16
CA PRO A 22 -11.91 11.07 -4.04
C PRO A 22 -10.76 10.18 -4.51
N VAL A 23 -9.56 10.74 -4.66
CA VAL A 23 -8.34 10.04 -5.08
C VAL A 23 -7.31 10.17 -3.96
N VAL A 24 -6.79 9.03 -3.50
CA VAL A 24 -5.80 8.98 -2.43
C VAL A 24 -4.49 8.42 -2.95
N ASN A 25 -3.53 9.33 -3.11
CA ASN A 25 -2.16 9.04 -3.52
C ASN A 25 -1.17 9.23 -2.37
N PRO A 26 0.03 8.61 -2.43
CA PRO A 26 1.08 8.85 -1.43
C PRO A 26 1.45 10.32 -1.28
N GLU A 27 1.39 11.11 -2.36
CA GLU A 27 1.65 12.55 -2.34
C GLU A 27 0.58 13.33 -1.55
N ILE A 28 -0.69 12.97 -1.72
CA ILE A 28 -1.82 13.58 -1.01
C ILE A 28 -1.74 13.22 0.47
N LEU A 29 -1.48 11.95 0.77
CA LEU A 29 -1.28 11.48 2.15
C LEU A 29 -0.10 12.18 2.84
N PHE A 30 0.99 12.47 2.10
CA PHE A 30 2.11 13.26 2.59
C PHE A 30 1.71 14.73 2.83
N ALA A 31 1.01 15.36 1.89
CA ALA A 31 0.55 16.74 2.02
C ALA A 31 -0.42 16.93 3.20
N ARG A 32 -1.22 15.90 3.51
CA ARG A 32 -2.14 15.85 4.67
C ARG A 32 -1.44 15.49 5.99
N GLY A 33 -0.13 15.23 5.98
CA GLY A 33 0.66 14.89 7.17
C GLY A 33 0.48 13.45 7.67
N VAL A 34 -0.19 12.59 6.89
CA VAL A 34 -0.43 11.18 7.25
C VAL A 34 0.79 10.31 6.98
N LEU A 35 1.66 10.71 6.05
CA LEU A 35 2.89 9.99 5.70
C LEU A 35 4.14 10.84 5.94
N HIS A 36 5.25 10.16 6.19
CA HIS A 36 6.57 10.76 6.08
C HIS A 36 7.08 10.76 4.64
N LYS A 37 8.02 11.67 4.34
CA LYS A 37 8.66 11.74 3.02
C LYS A 37 9.37 10.43 2.70
N GLY A 38 9.04 9.82 1.57
CA GLY A 38 9.66 8.58 1.10
C GLY A 38 9.16 7.31 1.79
N ALA A 39 8.12 7.40 2.63
CA ALA A 39 7.50 6.22 3.25
C ALA A 39 6.67 5.42 2.24
N PHE A 40 6.72 4.09 2.33
CA PHE A 40 5.82 3.21 1.58
C PHE A 40 4.49 3.06 2.30
N VAL A 41 3.42 2.93 1.54
CA VAL A 41 2.05 2.92 2.07
C VAL A 41 1.49 1.51 2.06
N LYS A 42 1.00 1.05 3.21
CA LYS A 42 0.20 -0.16 3.31
C LYS A 42 -1.19 0.14 3.87
N VAL A 43 -2.24 -0.13 3.10
CA VAL A 43 -3.62 0.09 3.54
C VAL A 43 -4.14 -1.09 4.33
N LEU A 44 -4.73 -0.83 5.49
CA LEU A 44 -5.23 -1.82 6.44
C LEU A 44 -6.72 -1.60 6.73
N ALA A 45 -7.41 -2.69 7.11
CA ALA A 45 -8.86 -2.76 7.24
C ALA A 45 -9.33 -2.38 8.65
N ARG A 46 -8.89 -1.22 9.14
CA ARG A 46 -9.38 -0.66 10.41
C ARG A 46 -10.29 0.52 10.11
N GLY A 47 -11.43 0.57 10.78
CA GLY A 47 -12.48 1.54 10.50
C GLY A 47 -13.38 1.10 9.34
N GLN A 48 -14.15 2.05 8.82
CA GLN A 48 -15.09 1.83 7.72
C GLN A 48 -14.88 2.92 6.67
N VAL A 49 -15.09 2.56 5.40
CA VAL A 49 -15.14 3.49 4.28
C VAL A 49 -16.54 3.38 3.69
N GLY A 50 -17.31 4.47 3.72
CA GLY A 50 -18.70 4.51 3.24
C GLY A 50 -18.87 5.17 1.87
N ARG A 51 -17.76 5.53 1.23
CA ARG A 51 -17.73 6.29 -0.03
C ARG A 51 -16.81 5.61 -1.04
N ALA A 52 -17.08 5.83 -2.32
CA ALA A 52 -16.17 5.40 -3.37
C ALA A 52 -14.87 6.22 -3.29
N VAL A 53 -13.74 5.53 -3.11
CA VAL A 53 -12.40 6.14 -3.09
C VAL A 53 -11.50 5.36 -4.03
N GLU A 54 -10.74 6.07 -4.85
CA GLU A 54 -9.64 5.51 -5.63
C GLU A 54 -8.35 5.59 -4.83
N VAL A 55 -7.77 4.44 -4.46
CA VAL A 55 -6.62 4.37 -3.57
C VAL A 55 -5.40 3.84 -4.32
N HIS A 56 -4.33 4.63 -4.36
CA HIS A 56 -3.04 4.21 -4.88
C HIS A 56 -2.06 3.96 -3.75
N ALA A 57 -1.64 2.70 -3.57
CA ALA A 57 -0.79 2.28 -2.46
C ALA A 57 0.25 1.24 -2.88
N HIS A 58 1.30 1.06 -2.09
CA HIS A 58 2.36 0.07 -2.37
C HIS A 58 1.96 -1.34 -1.91
N GLY A 59 1.02 -1.43 -0.96
CA GLY A 59 0.40 -2.68 -0.56
C GLY A 59 -0.96 -2.44 0.08
N VAL A 60 -1.84 -3.43 0.00
CA VAL A 60 -3.17 -3.39 0.60
C VAL A 60 -3.47 -4.75 1.22
N SER A 61 -4.10 -4.78 2.39
CA SER A 61 -4.55 -6.04 2.98
C SER A 61 -5.80 -6.55 2.26
N LYS A 62 -5.99 -7.87 2.18
CA LYS A 62 -7.16 -8.46 1.50
C LYS A 62 -8.48 -7.93 2.04
N ALA A 63 -8.58 -7.76 3.35
CA ALA A 63 -9.77 -7.21 3.99
C ALA A 63 -9.99 -5.73 3.65
N ALA A 64 -8.92 -4.94 3.50
CA ALA A 64 -9.03 -3.52 3.16
C ALA A 64 -9.48 -3.36 1.71
N GLN A 65 -8.90 -4.15 0.81
CA GLN A 65 -9.32 -4.18 -0.59
C GLN A 65 -10.80 -4.53 -0.72
N ALA A 66 -11.26 -5.59 -0.05
CA ALA A 66 -12.66 -5.98 -0.08
C ALA A 66 -13.59 -4.89 0.48
N ALA A 67 -13.19 -4.19 1.54
CA ALA A 67 -13.98 -3.09 2.11
C ALA A 67 -14.06 -1.87 1.17
N ILE A 68 -12.96 -1.54 0.49
CA ILE A 68 -12.92 -0.43 -0.48
C ILE A 68 -13.78 -0.77 -1.72
N GLU A 69 -13.66 -1.98 -2.25
CA GLU A 69 -14.46 -2.46 -3.39
C GLU A 69 -15.95 -2.53 -3.02
N ALA A 70 -16.29 -2.97 -1.80
CA ALA A 70 -17.68 -2.99 -1.31
C ALA A 70 -18.30 -1.58 -1.19
N ALA A 71 -17.48 -0.57 -0.93
CA ALA A 71 -17.91 0.83 -0.93
C ALA A 71 -17.96 1.45 -2.35
N GLY A 72 -17.69 0.67 -3.40
CA GLY A 72 -17.65 1.13 -4.79
C GLY A 72 -16.36 1.86 -5.18
N GLY A 73 -15.30 1.75 -4.36
CA GLY A 73 -13.98 2.30 -4.65
C GLY A 73 -13.11 1.38 -5.50
N SER A 74 -11.90 1.83 -5.79
CA SER A 74 -10.89 1.09 -6.55
C SER A 74 -9.53 1.14 -5.87
N VAL A 75 -8.71 0.11 -6.08
CA VAL A 75 -7.37 0.01 -5.50
C VAL A 75 -6.35 -0.25 -6.59
N THR A 76 -5.36 0.63 -6.69
CA THR A 76 -4.24 0.52 -7.63
C THR A 76 -2.94 0.30 -6.87
N ILE A 77 -2.24 -0.79 -7.16
CA ILE A 77 -0.96 -1.10 -6.53
C ILE A 77 0.17 -0.40 -7.30
N ILE A 78 0.83 0.55 -6.66
CA ILE A 78 2.03 1.22 -7.19
C ILE A 78 3.25 0.31 -6.95
N PRO A 79 4.08 0.04 -7.97
CA PRO A 79 5.30 -0.74 -7.81
C PRO A 79 6.32 -0.03 -6.93
N LEU A 80 7.06 -0.81 -6.13
CA LEU A 80 8.22 -0.30 -5.40
C LEU A 80 9.33 0.14 -6.37
N PRO A 81 10.17 1.11 -5.99
CA PRO A 81 11.26 1.60 -6.85
C PRO A 81 12.37 0.56 -7.07
N TYR A 82 12.41 -0.50 -6.26
CA TYR A 82 13.31 -1.64 -6.43
C TYR A 82 12.53 -2.92 -6.71
N LYS A 83 13.13 -3.81 -7.50
CA LYS A 83 12.62 -5.14 -7.78
C LYS A 83 13.44 -6.17 -7.03
N VAL A 84 12.78 -7.15 -6.41
CA VAL A 84 13.47 -8.34 -5.92
C VAL A 84 14.09 -9.05 -7.12
N ARG A 85 15.41 -9.25 -7.10
CA ARG A 85 16.09 -9.99 -8.18
C ARG A 85 15.53 -11.41 -8.22
N PRO A 86 15.22 -11.96 -9.41
CA PRO A 86 14.79 -13.35 -9.51
C PRO A 86 15.91 -14.26 -8.98
N ALA A 87 15.53 -15.42 -8.46
CA ALA A 87 16.51 -16.44 -8.07
C ALA A 87 17.41 -16.76 -9.26
N ALA A 88 18.72 -16.82 -9.03
CA ALA A 88 19.67 -17.21 -10.07
C ALA A 88 19.33 -18.63 -10.56
N LYS A 89 19.06 -18.77 -11.86
CA LYS A 89 18.84 -20.06 -12.52
C LYS A 89 20.09 -20.48 -13.27
N GLY A 90 20.46 -21.75 -13.20
CA GLY A 90 21.55 -22.34 -14.01
C GLY A 90 22.97 -22.12 -13.49
N ASN A 91 23.18 -21.97 -12.17
CA ASN A 91 24.53 -22.00 -11.61
C ASN A 91 24.95 -23.45 -11.27
N GLN A 92 26.27 -23.69 -11.19
CA GLN A 92 26.84 -25.02 -10.91
C GLN A 92 26.41 -25.62 -9.56
N PHE A 93 25.88 -24.81 -8.64
CA PHE A 93 25.41 -25.21 -7.31
C PHE A 93 23.89 -25.46 -7.25
N THR A 94 23.09 -25.01 -8.24
CA THR A 94 21.63 -25.22 -8.27
C THR A 94 21.20 -26.48 -9.04
N ASN A 95 22.13 -27.13 -9.74
CA ASN A 95 21.87 -28.31 -10.59
C ASN A 95 22.25 -29.65 -9.91
N ARG A 96 22.36 -29.69 -8.57
CA ARG A 96 22.70 -30.89 -7.81
C ARG A 96 21.51 -31.43 -7.04
#